data_AF-A0A496QS49-F1
#
_entry.id   AF-A0A496QS49-F1
#
_cell.length_a   1.000
_cell.length_b   1.000
_cell.length_c   1.000
_cell.angle_alpha   90.00
_cell.angle_beta   90.00
_cell.angle_gamma   90.00
#
_symmetry.space_group_name_H-M   'P 1'
#
loop_
_entity.id
_entity.type
_entity.pdbx_description
1 polymer ?
#
loop_
_entity_poly.entity_id
_entity_poly.type
_entity_poly.pdbx_seq_one_letter_code
_entity_poly.pdbx_strand_id
1 'polypeptide(L)' 'CISGHIHESVGIDRLEDTLLVNPGAFKSGRYALIELEEDVPKVELLQVR' A
#
# COMPACT_ATOMS: atom_id res chain seq x y z
N CYS A 1 0.78 -1.20 8.73
CA CYS A 1 2.19 -1.53 8.42
C CYS A 1 2.45 -1.21 6.96
N ILE A 2 3.53 -0.50 6.64
CA ILE A 2 3.94 -0.21 5.26
C ILE A 2 5.18 -1.07 4.97
N SER A 3 5.12 -1.85 3.90
CA SER A 3 6.25 -2.67 3.43
C SER A 3 6.64 -2.31 1.99
N GLY A 4 7.74 -2.88 1.55
CA GLY A 4 8.19 -2.84 0.17
C GLY A 4 9.52 -3.56 0.03
N HIS A 5 9.72 -4.23 -1.10
CA HIS A 5 11.00 -4.81 -1.50
C HIS A 5 10.85 -5.30 -2.95
N ILE A 6 11.96 -5.54 -3.66
CA ILE A 6 11.90 -5.95 -5.08
C ILE A 6 11.29 -7.34 -5.31
N HIS A 7 11.11 -8.15 -4.25
CA HIS A 7 10.52 -9.48 -4.30
C HIS A 7 9.11 -9.59 -3.70
N GLU A 8 8.60 -8.52 -3.08
CA GLU A 8 7.26 -8.56 -2.46
C GLU A 8 6.18 -8.13 -3.47
N SER A 9 5.05 -8.83 -3.43
CA SER A 9 3.90 -8.52 -4.29
C SER A 9 3.25 -7.19 -3.88
N VAL A 10 2.82 -6.41 -4.87
CA VAL A 10 1.94 -5.25 -4.61
C VAL A 10 0.63 -5.74 -4.01
N GLY A 11 0.12 -5.06 -2.98
CA GLY A 11 -1.12 -5.48 -2.36
C GLY A 11 -1.53 -4.68 -1.13
N ILE A 12 -2.80 -4.84 -0.80
CA ILE A 12 -3.39 -4.44 0.48
C ILE A 12 -3.92 -5.73 1.10
N ASP A 13 -3.61 -5.96 2.36
CA ASP A 13 -4.13 -7.10 3.12
C ASP A 13 -4.37 -6.69 4.58
N ARG A 14 -5.01 -7.56 5.36
CA ARG A 14 -5.30 -7.32 6.77
C ARG A 14 -4.84 -8.50 7.60
N LEU A 15 -3.99 -8.21 8.59
CA LEU A 15 -3.61 -9.14 9.63
C LEU A 15 -4.20 -8.63 10.95
N GLU A 16 -5.29 -9.26 11.39
CA GLU A 16 -6.06 -8.82 12.55
C GLU A 16 -6.45 -7.33 12.41
N ASP A 17 -6.07 -6.49 13.38
CA ASP A 17 -6.38 -5.06 13.37
C ASP A 17 -5.38 -4.26 12.51
N THR A 18 -4.35 -4.90 11.97
CA THR A 18 -3.31 -4.23 11.19
C THR A 18 -3.62 -4.27 9.70
N LEU A 19 -3.77 -3.09 9.09
CA LEU A 19 -3.77 -2.93 7.64
C LEU A 19 -2.34 -3.03 7.10
N LEU A 20 -2.09 -3.96 6.19
CA LEU A 20 -0.82 -4.16 5.48
C LEU A 20 -0.91 -3.50 4.10
N VAL A 21 0.07 -2.66 3.78
CA VAL A 21 0.12 -1.97 2.49
C VAL A 21 1.52 -2.16 1.89
N ASN A 22 1.56 -2.77 0.70
CA ASN A 22 2.75 -2.79 -0.15
C ASN A 22 2.43 -2.10 -1.48
N PRO A 23 2.95 -0.88 -1.73
CA PRO A 23 2.73 -0.16 -2.97
C PRO A 23 3.42 -0.80 -4.18
N GLY A 24 4.32 -1.74 -3.97
CA GLY A 24 5.23 -2.24 -4.99
C GLY A 24 6.30 -1.22 -5.37
N ALA A 25 7.05 -1.53 -6.42
CA ALA A 25 8.21 -0.73 -6.81
C ALA A 25 7.81 0.50 -7.65
N PHE A 26 8.27 1.69 -7.23
CA PHE A 26 8.04 2.94 -7.96
C PHE A 26 8.66 2.95 -9.37
N LYS A 27 9.72 2.17 -9.62
CA LYS A 27 10.29 1.99 -10.98
C LYS A 27 9.28 1.42 -11.99
N SER A 28 8.23 0.75 -11.51
CA SER A 28 7.11 0.24 -12.30
C SER A 28 5.93 1.21 -12.31
N GLY A 29 6.13 2.45 -11.85
CA GLY A 29 5.13 3.49 -11.72
C GLY A 29 4.20 3.35 -10.51
N ARG A 30 4.37 2.34 -9.64
CA ARG A 30 3.39 2.04 -8.59
C ARG A 30 3.62 2.83 -7.30
N TYR A 31 2.54 3.22 -6.64
CA TYR A 31 2.53 3.90 -5.34
C TYR A 31 1.22 3.64 -4.58
N ALA A 32 1.19 3.97 -3.29
CA ALA A 32 -0.04 3.97 -2.49
C ALA A 32 -0.40 5.41 -2.09
N LEU A 33 -1.66 5.78 -2.23
CA LEU A 33 -2.24 6.97 -1.61
C LEU A 33 -2.95 6.53 -0.33
N ILE A 34 -2.57 7.13 0.80
CA ILE A 34 -3.12 6.81 2.12
C ILE A 34 -3.69 8.11 2.69
N GLU A 35 -5.01 8.15 2.86
CA GLU A 35 -5.74 9.23 3.52
C GLU A 35 -5.99 8.79 4.97
N LEU A 36 -5.51 9.59 5.93
CA LEU A 36 -5.70 9.32 7.35
C LEU A 36 -7.05 9.89 7.78
N GLU A 37 -7.98 9.00 8.07
CA GLU A 37 -9.31 9.30 8.63
C GLU A 37 -9.32 9.03 10.15
N GLU A 38 -10.40 9.38 10.84
CA GLU A 38 -10.50 9.24 12.31
C GLU A 38 -10.31 7.79 12.80
N ASP A 39 -10.84 6.79 12.08
CA ASP A 39 -10.85 5.39 12.52
C ASP A 39 -9.98 4.46 11.66
N VAL A 40 -10.22 4.43 10.35
CA VAL A 40 -9.53 3.50 9.43
C VAL A 40 -9.00 4.30 8.24
N PRO A 41 -7.68 4.24 7.95
CA PRO A 41 -7.13 4.94 6.81
C PRO A 41 -7.69 4.38 5.51
N LYS A 42 -8.05 5.29 4.60
CA LYS A 42 -8.42 4.93 3.23
C LYS A 42 -7.16 4.76 2.40
N VAL A 43 -7.06 3.63 1.68
CA VAL A 43 -5.85 3.26 0.93
C VAL A 43 -6.19 2.90 -0.50
N GLU A 44 -5.47 3.51 -1.44
CA GLU A 44 -5.59 3.23 -2.88
C GLU A 44 -4.21 2.89 -3.47
N LEU A 45 -4.13 1.80 -4.24
CA LEU A 45 -2.93 1.45 -5.01
C LEU A 45 -3.04 2.04 -6.42
N LEU A 46 -2.08 2.88 -6.77
CA LEU A 46 -2.10 3.68 -7.99
C LEU A 46 -0.84 3.44 -8.82
N GLN A 47 -0.90 3.81 -10.10
CA GLN A 47 0.22 3.69 -11.03
C GLN A 47 0.33 4.94 -11.92
N VAL A 48 1.48 5.62 -11.86
CA VAL A 48 1.86 6.67 -12.81
C VAL A 48 2.34 6.04 -14.12
N ARG A 49 1.87 6.58 -15.24
CA ARG A 49 2.26 6.20 -16.59
C ARG A 49 3.53 6.92 -17.01
#